data_AF-A0A818DV84-F1
#
_entry.id   AF-A0A818DV84-F1
#
_cell.length_a   1.000
_cell.length_b   1.000
_cell.length_c   1.000
_cell.angle_alpha   90.00
_cell.angle_beta   90.00
_cell.angle_gamma   90.00
#
_symmetry.space_group_name_H-M   'P 1'
#
loop_
_entity.id
_entity.type
_entity.pdbx_description
1 polymer ?
#
loop_
_entity_poly.entity_id
_entity_poly.type
_entity_poly.pdbx_seq_one_letter_code
_entity_poly.pdbx_strand_id
1 'polypeptide(L)'
;MINNVLFNRIYLAFILLNTQCLTLKLRSIQLNMYMTSSFDFCMRYLTKNSMTGCSSHKSGNRGRLIDISSLNDLLSYKYSYPIIVLIPPRKDILDFAIFHAPMIVGILIDGNIMNINDTHFTEVNTCPEDFIGLSKSTNCSIRINKYGIDFRGISIDKPIFLLTNQTMIDDLRKVIYLYNQQQISKGKYINAHMKSYPYGIKNAQVCNRRSKSTFF
;
A
#
# COMPACT_ATOMS: atom_id res chain seq x y z
N MET A 1 -14.47 -58.23 10.94
CA MET A 1 -14.31 -56.81 11.33
C MET A 1 -13.13 -56.08 10.66
N ILE A 2 -12.43 -56.67 9.67
CA ILE A 2 -11.20 -56.09 9.07
C ILE A 2 -11.48 -55.22 7.83
N ASN A 3 -12.57 -55.47 7.09
CA ASN A 3 -12.89 -54.76 5.84
C ASN A 3 -13.17 -53.25 6.00
N ASN A 4 -13.69 -52.81 7.15
CA ASN A 4 -14.00 -51.40 7.39
C ASN A 4 -12.74 -50.52 7.56
N VAL A 5 -11.63 -51.09 8.05
CA VAL A 5 -10.41 -50.31 8.29
C VAL A 5 -9.67 -50.02 6.98
N LEU A 6 -9.62 -51.01 6.07
CA LEU A 6 -8.99 -50.83 4.76
C LEU A 6 -9.80 -49.85 3.89
N PHE A 7 -11.12 -49.98 3.90
CA PHE A 7 -12.03 -49.10 3.16
C PHE A 7 -11.94 -47.64 3.66
N ASN A 8 -11.92 -47.43 4.98
CA ASN A 8 -11.73 -46.10 5.55
C ASN A 8 -10.37 -45.49 5.22
N ARG A 9 -9.29 -46.28 5.15
CA ARG A 9 -7.96 -45.78 4.76
C ARG A 9 -7.92 -45.37 3.30
N ILE A 10 -8.54 -46.13 2.41
CA ILE A 10 -8.63 -45.80 0.96
C ILE A 10 -9.48 -44.54 0.76
N TYR A 11 -10.62 -44.44 1.46
CA TYR A 11 -11.49 -43.27 1.38
C TYR A 11 -10.80 -42.00 1.91
N LEU A 12 -10.07 -42.10 3.03
CA LEU A 12 -9.29 -41.00 3.58
C LEU A 12 -8.17 -40.57 2.61
N ALA A 13 -7.46 -41.52 2.00
CA ALA A 13 -6.44 -41.24 1.00
C ALA A 13 -7.04 -40.53 -0.23
N PHE A 14 -8.23 -40.95 -0.67
CA PHE A 14 -8.93 -40.32 -1.79
C PHE A 14 -9.37 -38.88 -1.47
N ILE A 15 -9.86 -38.62 -0.24
CA ILE A 15 -10.19 -37.27 0.23
C ILE A 15 -8.93 -36.40 0.28
N LEU A 16 -7.84 -36.90 0.86
CA LEU A 16 -6.57 -36.18 0.94
C LEU A 16 -6.01 -35.84 -0.45
N LEU A 17 -6.06 -36.78 -1.40
CA LEU A 17 -5.60 -36.53 -2.77
C LEU A 17 -6.44 -35.46 -3.48
N ASN A 18 -7.77 -35.51 -3.32
CA ASN A 18 -8.67 -34.53 -3.94
C ASN A 18 -8.51 -33.13 -3.34
N THR A 19 -8.38 -33.03 -2.02
CA THR A 19 -8.14 -31.73 -1.36
C THR A 19 -6.81 -31.12 -1.79
N GLN A 20 -5.74 -31.91 -1.89
CA GLN A 20 -4.45 -31.46 -2.40
C GLN A 20 -4.54 -31.01 -3.87
N CYS A 21 -5.19 -31.78 -4.74
CA CYS A 21 -5.36 -31.43 -6.14
C CYS A 21 -6.17 -30.11 -6.32
N LEU A 22 -7.22 -29.92 -5.51
CA LEU A 22 -8.01 -28.69 -5.51
C LEU A 22 -7.17 -27.48 -5.08
N THR A 23 -6.36 -27.61 -4.02
CA THR A 23 -5.48 -26.53 -3.55
C THR A 23 -4.42 -26.16 -4.58
N LEU A 24 -3.84 -27.13 -5.29
CA LEU A 24 -2.88 -26.90 -6.38
C LEU A 24 -3.53 -26.17 -7.55
N LYS A 25 -4.74 -26.57 -7.95
CA LYS A 25 -5.49 -25.92 -9.03
C LYS A 25 -5.86 -24.48 -8.67
N LEU A 26 -6.29 -24.23 -7.43
CA LEU A 26 -6.55 -22.87 -6.93
C LEU A 26 -5.29 -22.01 -6.93
N ARG A 27 -4.14 -22.57 -6.53
CA ARG A 27 -2.85 -21.86 -6.56
C ARG A 27 -2.40 -21.51 -7.98
N SER A 28 -2.63 -22.40 -8.95
CA SER A 28 -2.36 -22.13 -10.36
C SER A 28 -3.24 -21.00 -10.93
N ILE A 29 -4.54 -20.99 -10.59
CA ILE A 29 -5.44 -19.90 -11.01
C ILE A 29 -5.01 -18.58 -10.35
N GLN A 30 -4.62 -18.59 -9.08
CA GLN A 30 -4.09 -17.40 -8.40
C GLN A 30 -2.81 -16.85 -9.08
N LEU A 31 -1.87 -17.70 -9.46
CA LEU A 31 -0.65 -17.29 -10.17
C LEU A 31 -0.95 -16.67 -11.55
N ASN A 32 -2.02 -17.10 -12.21
CA ASN A 32 -2.45 -16.54 -13.49
C ASN A 32 -3.29 -15.25 -13.34
N MET A 33 -3.79 -14.94 -12.15
CA MET A 33 -4.63 -13.77 -11.87
C MET A 33 -3.91 -12.65 -11.14
N TYR A 34 -2.82 -12.96 -10.41
CA TYR A 34 -2.14 -12.01 -9.53
C TYR A 34 -0.64 -11.95 -9.83
N MET A 35 -0.14 -10.73 -10.01
CA MET A 35 1.30 -10.46 -9.97
C MET A 35 1.71 -10.17 -8.53
N THR A 36 2.62 -10.97 -7.97
CA THR A 36 3.21 -10.74 -6.64
C THR A 36 4.65 -10.29 -6.80
N SER A 37 5.05 -9.24 -6.10
CA SER A 37 6.41 -8.71 -6.13
C SER A 37 6.88 -8.30 -4.74
N SER A 38 8.19 -8.05 -4.59
CA SER A 38 8.76 -7.41 -3.42
C SER A 38 8.61 -5.89 -3.53
N PHE A 39 8.15 -5.27 -2.45
CA PHE A 39 7.95 -3.83 -2.37
C PHE A 39 8.29 -3.34 -0.97
N ASP A 40 8.91 -2.16 -0.89
CA ASP A 40 9.02 -1.43 0.37
C ASP A 40 7.70 -0.70 0.63
N PHE A 41 7.35 -0.50 1.89
CA PHE A 41 6.07 0.10 2.23
C PHE A 41 6.16 1.02 3.43
N CYS A 42 5.33 2.07 3.39
CA CYS A 42 5.16 2.96 4.52
C CYS A 42 4.45 2.21 5.65
N MET A 43 5.13 2.11 6.79
CA MET A 43 4.64 1.41 7.98
C MET A 43 3.93 2.38 8.93
N ARG A 44 3.00 1.84 9.73
CA ARG A 44 2.44 2.56 10.88
C ARG A 44 3.39 2.44 12.07
N TYR A 45 3.69 3.59 12.67
CA TYR A 45 4.44 3.70 13.92
C TYR A 45 3.50 4.06 15.07
N LEU A 46 3.77 3.51 16.24
CA LEU A 46 3.08 3.87 17.46
C LEU A 46 4.01 4.73 18.31
N THR A 47 3.59 5.96 18.62
CA THR A 47 4.28 6.81 19.58
C THR A 47 3.66 6.63 20.98
N LYS A 48 4.18 7.35 21.98
CA LYS A 48 3.60 7.36 23.33
C LYS A 48 2.12 7.73 23.32
N ASN A 49 1.74 8.72 22.49
CA ASN A 49 0.43 9.35 22.53
C ASN A 49 -0.38 9.23 21.23
N SER A 50 0.23 8.81 20.12
CA SER A 50 -0.39 8.81 18.80
C SER A 50 0.01 7.62 17.94
N MET A 51 -0.57 7.55 16.74
CA MET A 51 -0.15 6.68 15.65
C MET A 51 0.23 7.55 14.46
N THR A 52 1.28 7.19 13.75
CA THR A 52 1.76 7.90 12.56
C THR A 52 2.14 6.91 11.47
N GLY A 53 2.44 7.39 10.27
CA GLY A 53 2.69 6.58 9.08
C GLY A 53 1.41 6.05 8.43
N CYS A 54 1.56 5.03 7.58
CA CYS A 54 0.53 4.63 6.63
C CYS A 54 -0.17 3.32 7.01
N SER A 55 -1.38 3.12 6.49
CA SER A 55 -2.09 1.84 6.63
C SER A 55 -3.13 1.57 5.57
N SER A 56 -3.40 0.29 5.34
CA SER A 56 -4.62 -0.15 4.67
C SER A 56 -5.73 -0.48 5.67
N HIS A 57 -6.95 -0.67 5.19
CA HIS A 57 -8.01 -1.39 5.88
C HIS A 57 -7.63 -2.84 6.14
N LYS A 58 -8.32 -3.50 7.09
CA LYS A 58 -8.07 -4.91 7.48
C LYS A 58 -8.20 -5.89 6.31
N SER A 59 -9.19 -5.66 5.44
CA SER A 59 -9.41 -6.41 4.21
C SER A 59 -8.47 -5.98 3.07
N GLY A 60 -7.63 -4.98 3.28
CA GLY A 60 -6.86 -4.26 2.26
C GLY A 60 -7.72 -3.25 1.49
N ASN A 61 -7.04 -2.36 0.76
CA ASN A 61 -7.63 -1.31 -0.06
C ASN A 61 -7.65 -1.77 -1.51
N ARG A 62 -8.77 -1.58 -2.19
CA ARG A 62 -8.95 -2.00 -3.59
C ARG A 62 -9.40 -0.81 -4.41
N GLY A 63 -8.82 -0.68 -5.59
CA GLY A 63 -9.18 0.38 -6.51
C GLY A 63 -8.65 0.12 -7.90
N ARG A 64 -9.18 0.87 -8.87
CA ARG A 64 -8.68 0.86 -10.24
C ARG A 64 -7.25 1.38 -10.25
N LEU A 65 -6.34 0.67 -10.90
CA LEU A 65 -4.94 1.08 -11.02
C LEU A 65 -4.79 2.08 -12.17
N ILE A 66 -4.20 3.24 -11.88
CA ILE A 66 -4.00 4.35 -12.82
C ILE A 66 -2.56 4.83 -12.74
N ASP A 67 -1.91 4.99 -13.89
CA ASP A 67 -0.60 5.64 -13.99
C ASP A 67 -0.81 7.14 -14.13
N ILE A 68 -0.17 7.92 -13.26
CA ILE A 68 -0.34 9.36 -13.14
C ILE A 68 1.02 10.00 -13.32
N SER A 69 1.16 10.75 -14.41
CA SER A 69 2.43 11.41 -14.77
C SER A 69 2.56 12.83 -14.20
N SER A 70 1.44 13.47 -13.87
CA SER A 70 1.39 14.87 -13.46
C SER A 70 0.23 15.17 -12.52
N LEU A 71 0.31 16.31 -11.82
CA LEU A 71 -0.78 16.77 -10.96
C LEU A 71 -2.08 17.06 -11.75
N ASN A 72 -1.97 17.57 -12.97
CA ASN A 72 -3.13 17.82 -13.84
C ASN A 72 -3.84 16.53 -14.23
N ASP A 73 -3.08 15.48 -14.51
CA ASP A 73 -3.61 14.14 -14.79
C ASP A 73 -4.38 13.62 -13.56
N LEU A 74 -3.82 13.77 -12.36
CA LEU A 74 -4.49 13.39 -11.11
C LEU A 74 -5.82 14.12 -10.88
N LEU A 75 -5.86 15.43 -11.20
CA LEU A 75 -7.05 16.26 -11.05
C LEU A 75 -8.20 15.80 -11.96
N SER A 76 -7.92 15.18 -13.10
CA SER A 76 -8.95 14.64 -14.01
C SER A 76 -9.78 13.53 -13.35
N TYR A 77 -9.26 12.88 -12.30
CA TYR A 77 -9.92 11.80 -11.57
C TYR A 77 -10.63 12.25 -10.29
N LYS A 78 -10.76 13.55 -10.02
CA LYS A 78 -11.31 14.10 -8.76
C LYS A 78 -12.65 13.49 -8.32
N TYR A 79 -13.51 13.11 -9.27
CA TYR A 79 -14.84 12.53 -9.02
C TYR A 79 -14.95 11.05 -9.39
N SER A 80 -13.82 10.33 -9.42
CA SER A 80 -13.81 8.89 -9.72
C SER A 80 -14.18 8.01 -8.53
N TYR A 81 -14.55 6.76 -8.83
CA TYR A 81 -14.57 5.65 -7.88
C TYR A 81 -13.19 5.43 -7.24
N PRO A 82 -13.07 4.65 -6.14
CA PRO A 82 -11.78 4.37 -5.50
C PRO A 82 -10.67 3.96 -6.49
N ILE A 83 -9.58 4.72 -6.51
CA ILE A 83 -8.42 4.49 -7.37
C ILE A 83 -7.16 4.22 -6.57
N ILE A 84 -6.24 3.48 -7.17
CA ILE A 84 -4.87 3.31 -6.74
C ILE A 84 -3.99 3.94 -7.80
N VAL A 85 -3.07 4.80 -7.39
CA VAL A 85 -2.24 5.57 -8.33
C VAL A 85 -0.81 5.05 -8.32
N LEU A 86 -0.23 4.88 -9.50
CA LEU A 86 1.21 4.80 -9.71
C LEU A 86 1.69 6.21 -10.05
N ILE A 87 2.57 6.77 -9.23
CA ILE A 87 3.05 8.15 -9.37
C ILE A 87 4.58 8.18 -9.46
N PRO A 88 5.16 9.18 -10.14
CA PRO A 88 6.59 9.46 -10.03
C PRO A 88 6.94 9.91 -8.59
N PRO A 89 8.23 9.91 -8.21
CA PRO A 89 8.67 10.29 -6.87
C PRO A 89 8.68 11.82 -6.69
N ARG A 90 7.50 12.44 -6.81
CA ARG A 90 7.27 13.89 -6.80
C ARG A 90 6.42 14.31 -5.60
N LYS A 91 6.89 15.31 -4.85
CA LYS A 91 6.25 15.83 -3.65
C LYS A 91 4.87 16.41 -3.92
N ASP A 92 4.73 17.25 -4.94
CA ASP A 92 3.47 17.93 -5.24
C ASP A 92 2.32 16.96 -5.54
N ILE A 93 2.62 15.90 -6.31
CA ILE A 93 1.65 14.85 -6.63
C ILE A 93 1.33 14.01 -5.39
N LEU A 94 2.35 13.62 -4.62
CA LEU A 94 2.20 12.80 -3.42
C LEU A 94 1.42 13.52 -2.31
N ASP A 95 1.75 14.78 -2.03
CA ASP A 95 1.03 15.61 -1.05
C ASP A 95 -0.43 15.74 -1.44
N PHE A 96 -0.71 16.06 -2.70
CA PHE A 96 -2.08 16.15 -3.19
C PHE A 96 -2.81 14.80 -3.06
N ALA A 97 -2.14 13.71 -3.42
CA ALA A 97 -2.70 12.37 -3.34
C ALA A 97 -3.04 11.97 -1.89
N ILE A 98 -2.24 12.38 -0.91
CA ILE A 98 -2.46 12.11 0.51
C ILE A 98 -3.60 12.98 1.04
N PHE A 99 -3.49 14.31 0.90
CA PHE A 99 -4.31 15.27 1.65
C PHE A 99 -5.53 15.82 0.91
N HIS A 100 -5.53 15.81 -0.42
CA HIS A 100 -6.53 16.52 -1.21
C HIS A 100 -7.36 15.60 -2.14
N ALA A 101 -6.95 14.34 -2.27
CA ALA A 101 -7.59 13.36 -3.14
C ALA A 101 -8.23 12.21 -2.34
N PRO A 102 -9.49 12.35 -1.86
CA PRO A 102 -10.15 11.30 -1.07
C PRO A 102 -10.49 10.04 -1.87
N MET A 103 -10.61 10.14 -3.21
CA MET A 103 -10.85 8.99 -4.09
C MET A 103 -9.64 8.04 -4.19
N ILE A 104 -8.44 8.50 -3.83
CA ILE A 104 -7.24 7.68 -3.85
C ILE A 104 -7.22 6.82 -2.59
N VAL A 105 -7.28 5.51 -2.76
CA VAL A 105 -7.27 4.55 -1.66
C VAL A 105 -5.94 3.81 -1.52
N GLY A 106 -4.95 4.10 -2.35
CA GLY A 106 -3.60 3.54 -2.25
C GLY A 106 -2.63 4.20 -3.24
N ILE A 107 -1.35 4.20 -2.89
CA ILE A 107 -0.31 4.91 -3.66
C ILE A 107 0.87 3.97 -3.90
N LEU A 108 1.26 3.81 -5.16
CA LEU A 108 2.49 3.19 -5.60
C LEU A 108 3.43 4.30 -6.08
N ILE A 109 4.62 4.37 -5.51
CA ILE A 109 5.66 5.32 -5.90
C ILE A 109 6.64 4.59 -6.80
N ASP A 110 6.83 5.10 -8.02
CA ASP A 110 7.92 4.69 -8.88
C ASP A 110 9.24 5.16 -8.25
N GLY A 111 10.00 4.21 -7.72
CA GLY A 111 11.29 4.46 -7.09
C GLY A 111 12.42 4.69 -8.09
N ASN A 112 12.14 4.69 -9.40
CA ASN A 112 13.15 4.98 -10.40
C ASN A 112 13.42 6.49 -10.48
N ILE A 113 14.63 6.87 -10.07
CA ILE A 113 15.08 8.25 -9.97
C ILE A 113 15.80 8.62 -11.27
N MET A 114 15.09 8.65 -12.40
CA MET A 114 15.74 8.96 -13.69
C MET A 114 15.94 10.47 -13.94
N ASN A 115 15.22 11.35 -13.22
CA ASN A 115 15.39 12.80 -13.35
C ASN A 115 15.06 13.50 -12.02
N ILE A 116 16.08 13.71 -11.17
CA ILE A 116 15.96 14.54 -9.96
C ILE A 116 15.88 16.01 -10.40
N ASN A 117 14.72 16.43 -10.87
CA ASN A 117 14.37 17.85 -10.79
C ASN A 117 13.99 18.17 -9.33
N ASP A 118 13.97 19.46 -8.98
CA ASP A 118 13.71 20.05 -7.66
C ASP A 118 12.33 19.77 -7.03
N THR A 119 11.74 18.60 -7.26
CA THR A 119 10.39 18.21 -6.84
C THR A 119 10.34 16.88 -6.09
N HIS A 120 11.49 16.33 -5.69
CA HIS A 120 11.55 15.13 -4.85
C HIS A 120 10.94 15.38 -3.46
N PHE A 121 10.73 14.32 -2.69
CA PHE A 121 10.26 14.42 -1.31
C PHE A 121 11.23 13.75 -0.34
N THR A 122 11.14 14.13 0.92
CA THR A 122 11.82 13.48 2.05
C THR A 122 10.81 13.10 3.12
N GLU A 123 11.12 12.06 3.88
CA GLU A 123 10.24 11.55 4.94
C GLU A 123 10.12 12.48 6.16
N VAL A 124 11.08 13.39 6.33
CA VAL A 124 11.18 14.30 7.47
C VAL A 124 10.18 15.44 7.27
N ASN A 125 9.67 16.02 8.37
CA ASN A 125 8.83 17.23 8.29
C ASN A 125 9.55 18.40 7.60
N THR A 126 8.75 19.35 7.11
CA THR A 126 9.21 20.66 6.66
C THR A 126 9.99 21.41 7.75
N CYS A 127 9.63 21.19 9.02
CA CYS A 127 10.33 21.71 10.19
C CYS A 127 10.83 20.55 11.07
N PRO A 128 12.05 20.02 10.82
CA PRO A 128 12.59 18.88 11.57
C PRO A 128 12.74 19.14 13.06
N GLU A 129 12.94 20.39 13.46
CA GLU A 129 13.25 20.79 14.84
C GLU A 129 12.03 20.73 15.78
N ASP A 130 10.81 20.71 15.24
CA ASP A 130 9.58 20.55 16.02
C ASP A 130 9.50 19.20 16.77
N PHE A 131 10.32 18.22 16.40
CA PHE A 131 10.42 16.92 17.08
C PHE A 131 11.26 16.94 18.35
N ILE A 132 12.14 17.93 18.53
CA ILE A 132 12.96 18.07 19.73
C ILE A 132 12.13 18.91 20.69
N GLY A 133 11.63 18.30 21.77
CA GLY A 133 10.61 18.84 22.69
C GLY A 133 10.93 20.14 23.46
N LEU A 134 11.74 21.03 22.90
CA LEU A 134 11.95 22.40 23.33
C LEU A 134 10.99 23.28 22.52
N SER A 135 9.98 23.84 23.21
CA SER A 135 9.04 24.87 22.75
C SER A 135 8.74 24.91 21.25
N LYS A 136 7.50 24.59 20.83
CA LYS A 136 6.96 24.86 19.47
C LYS A 136 7.66 26.09 18.89
N SER A 137 8.65 25.88 18.04
CA SER A 137 9.43 26.98 17.53
C SER A 137 8.49 27.64 16.54
N THR A 138 7.86 28.75 16.95
CA THR A 138 6.89 29.45 16.11
C THR A 138 7.48 29.85 14.76
N ASN A 139 8.81 29.84 14.66
CA ASN A 139 9.55 30.03 13.43
C ASN A 139 10.44 28.81 13.17
N CYS A 140 10.32 28.24 11.98
CA CYS A 140 11.20 27.20 11.44
C CYS A 140 12.59 27.80 11.17
N SER A 141 13.29 28.20 12.24
CA SER A 141 14.26 29.32 12.22
C SER A 141 15.61 28.93 11.64
N ILE A 142 15.97 27.65 11.70
CA ILE A 142 17.32 27.18 11.40
C ILE A 142 17.37 26.54 10.00
N ARG A 143 16.47 25.59 9.70
CA ARG A 143 16.41 24.92 8.39
C ARG A 143 14.98 24.53 8.00
N ILE A 144 14.51 25.05 6.87
CA ILE A 144 13.26 24.63 6.24
C ILE A 144 13.57 23.51 5.25
N ASN A 145 12.97 22.35 5.49
CA ASN A 145 12.99 21.23 4.56
C ASN A 145 11.83 21.36 3.56
N LYS A 146 12.03 22.12 2.49
CA LYS A 146 11.02 22.35 1.43
C LYS A 146 10.41 21.05 0.87
N TYR A 147 11.15 19.94 0.98
CA TYR A 147 10.78 18.64 0.44
C TYR A 147 10.12 17.70 1.46
N GLY A 148 9.91 18.14 2.70
CA GLY A 148 9.40 17.30 3.77
C GLY A 148 7.90 17.02 3.68
N ILE A 149 7.50 15.75 3.82
CA ILE A 149 6.09 15.29 3.86
C ILE A 149 5.66 14.88 5.29
N ASP A 150 6.62 14.72 6.21
CA ASP A 150 6.38 14.31 7.60
C ASP A 150 5.71 12.93 7.77
N PHE A 151 6.14 11.91 7.03
CA PHE A 151 5.61 10.54 7.19
C PHE A 151 5.68 10.01 8.62
N ARG A 152 6.56 10.57 9.45
CA ARG A 152 6.80 10.20 10.84
C ARG A 152 5.83 10.87 11.82
N GLY A 153 5.29 12.04 11.49
CA GLY A 153 4.42 12.83 12.36
C GLY A 153 2.93 12.72 12.04
N ILE A 154 2.55 12.35 10.81
CA ILE A 154 1.14 12.29 10.38
C ILE A 154 0.61 10.85 10.31
N SER A 155 -0.69 10.67 10.54
CA SER A 155 -1.38 9.40 10.26
C SER A 155 -2.01 9.44 8.88
N ILE A 156 -1.66 8.48 8.03
CA ILE A 156 -2.17 8.34 6.65
C ILE A 156 -3.00 7.07 6.56
N ASP A 157 -4.30 7.22 6.28
CA ASP A 157 -5.22 6.09 6.14
C ASP A 157 -5.28 5.56 4.69
N LYS A 158 -4.13 5.57 4.04
CA LYS A 158 -3.89 5.04 2.69
C LYS A 158 -2.56 4.28 2.72
N PRO A 159 -2.48 3.06 2.19
CA PRO A 159 -1.23 2.35 2.10
C PRO A 159 -0.36 2.93 0.97
N ILE A 160 0.93 3.11 1.24
CA ILE A 160 1.91 3.64 0.30
C ILE A 160 3.02 2.60 0.14
N PHE A 161 3.34 2.24 -1.10
CA PHE A 161 4.41 1.31 -1.43
C PHE A 161 5.39 1.95 -2.40
N LEU A 162 6.67 1.65 -2.25
CA LEU A 162 7.74 2.05 -3.14
C LEU A 162 8.11 0.85 -4.02
N LEU A 163 8.10 1.08 -5.33
CA LEU A 163 8.49 0.11 -6.33
C LEU A 163 9.91 0.40 -6.80
N THR A 164 10.84 -0.51 -6.55
CA THR A 164 12.26 -0.35 -6.91
C THR A 164 12.67 -1.19 -8.12
N ASN A 165 11.86 -2.20 -8.48
CA ASN A 165 12.12 -3.07 -9.62
C ASN A 165 11.60 -2.43 -10.92
N GLN A 166 12.53 -1.95 -11.75
CA GLN A 166 12.19 -1.26 -13.00
C GLN A 166 11.37 -2.12 -13.97
N THR A 167 11.75 -3.39 -14.15
CA THR A 167 11.04 -4.31 -15.05
C THR A 167 9.57 -4.46 -14.62
N MET A 168 9.32 -4.59 -13.31
CA MET A 168 7.96 -4.64 -12.79
C MET A 168 7.18 -3.35 -13.06
N ILE A 169 7.83 -2.19 -12.88
CA ILE A 169 7.19 -0.89 -13.11
C ILE A 169 6.81 -0.74 -14.59
N ASP A 170 7.69 -1.14 -15.50
CA ASP A 170 7.44 -1.11 -16.95
C ASP A 170 6.32 -2.07 -17.35
N ASP A 171 6.30 -3.28 -16.78
CA ASP A 171 5.22 -4.24 -16.99
C ASP A 171 3.88 -3.70 -16.47
N LEU A 172 3.85 -3.09 -15.28
CA LEU A 172 2.66 -2.45 -14.74
C LEU A 172 2.17 -1.33 -15.65
N ARG A 173 3.05 -0.41 -16.08
CA ARG A 173 2.70 0.68 -17.00
C ARG A 173 2.12 0.16 -18.30
N LYS A 174 2.75 -0.87 -18.89
CA LYS A 174 2.25 -1.51 -20.11
C LYS A 174 0.86 -2.10 -19.92
N VAL A 175 0.63 -2.80 -18.81
CA VAL A 175 -0.66 -3.41 -18.50
C VAL A 175 -1.71 -2.32 -18.27
N ILE A 176 -1.42 -1.30 -17.45
CA ILE A 176 -2.29 -0.12 -17.23
C ILE A 176 -2.67 0.51 -18.57
N TYR A 177 -1.69 0.80 -19.43
CA TYR A 177 -1.91 1.41 -20.73
C TYR A 177 -2.87 0.57 -21.58
N LEU A 178 -2.62 -0.73 -21.74
CA LEU A 178 -3.45 -1.62 -22.55
C LEU A 178 -4.91 -1.65 -22.08
N TYR A 179 -5.16 -1.79 -20.79
CA TYR A 179 -6.53 -1.95 -20.28
C TYR A 179 -7.25 -0.62 -20.04
N ASN A 180 -6.55 0.47 -19.71
CA ASN A 180 -7.18 1.76 -19.49
C ASN A 180 -7.44 2.53 -20.80
N GLN A 181 -6.63 2.36 -21.85
CA GLN A 181 -6.84 3.02 -23.16
C GLN A 181 -7.78 2.21 -24.07
N GLN A 182 -7.65 0.88 -24.13
CA GLN A 182 -8.35 0.09 -25.16
C GLN A 182 -9.77 -0.37 -24.78
N GLN A 183 -10.21 -0.22 -23.52
CA GLN A 183 -11.44 -0.89 -23.04
C GLN A 183 -12.43 -0.02 -22.25
N ILE A 184 -12.37 1.31 -22.39
CA ILE A 184 -13.39 2.23 -21.83
C ILE A 184 -14.81 1.82 -22.30
N SER A 185 -14.94 1.25 -23.50
CA SER A 185 -16.20 0.76 -24.07
C SER A 185 -16.71 -0.59 -23.53
N LYS A 186 -15.90 -1.34 -22.75
CA LYS A 186 -16.24 -2.70 -22.28
C LYS A 186 -16.23 -2.87 -20.75
N GLY A 187 -16.00 -1.79 -19.99
CA GLY A 187 -16.04 -1.81 -18.52
C GLY A 187 -14.95 -2.68 -17.86
N LYS A 188 -13.88 -2.98 -18.60
CA LYS A 188 -12.75 -3.80 -18.12
C LYS A 188 -11.61 -2.87 -17.73
N TYR A 189 -11.16 -2.99 -16.49
CA TYR A 189 -10.08 -2.20 -15.92
C TYR A 189 -9.23 -3.07 -15.00
N ILE A 190 -7.99 -2.67 -14.80
CA ILE A 190 -7.10 -3.32 -13.85
C ILE A 190 -7.40 -2.78 -12.46
N ASN A 191 -7.51 -3.70 -11.51
CA ASN A 191 -7.62 -3.37 -10.10
C ASN A 191 -6.34 -3.79 -9.39
N ALA A 192 -5.91 -2.96 -8.44
CA ALA A 192 -4.91 -3.34 -7.47
C ALA A 192 -5.58 -3.62 -6.12
N HIS A 193 -5.00 -4.53 -5.35
CA HIS A 193 -5.40 -4.81 -3.97
C HIS A 193 -4.17 -4.67 -3.08
N MET A 194 -4.15 -3.62 -2.25
CA MET A 194 -3.03 -3.25 -1.41
C MET A 194 -3.34 -3.55 0.05
N LYS A 195 -2.46 -4.30 0.71
CA LYS A 195 -2.67 -4.72 2.10
C LYS A 195 -1.41 -4.49 2.94
N SER A 196 -1.53 -3.56 3.89
CA SER A 196 -0.54 -3.24 4.93
C SER A 196 -1.28 -2.82 6.20
N TYR A 197 -2.12 -3.73 6.72
CA TYR A 197 -2.92 -3.47 7.91
C TYR A 197 -2.07 -3.67 9.18
N PRO A 198 -1.83 -2.63 9.98
CA PRO A 198 -1.15 -2.77 11.26
C PRO A 198 -2.11 -3.31 12.32
N TYR A 199 -1.66 -4.29 13.10
CA TYR A 199 -2.42 -4.81 14.25
C TYR A 199 -2.28 -3.93 15.50
N GLY A 200 -1.26 -3.08 15.56
CA GLY A 200 -1.08 -2.10 16.62
C GLY A 200 -2.12 -0.99 16.54
N ILE A 201 -2.74 -0.64 17.67
CA ILE A 201 -3.81 0.36 17.73
C ILE A 201 -3.56 1.44 18.79
N LYS A 202 -4.14 2.62 18.54
CA LYS A 202 -4.16 3.84 19.37
C LYS A 202 -2.80 4.46 19.70
N ASN A 203 -1.96 3.77 20.46
CA ASN A 203 -0.63 4.23 20.87
C ASN A 203 0.18 3.07 21.44
N ALA A 204 1.47 3.31 21.67
CA ALA A 204 2.40 2.30 22.16
C ALA A 204 1.97 1.72 23.52
N GLN A 205 1.44 2.54 24.42
CA GLN A 205 0.99 2.10 25.74
C GLN A 205 -0.19 1.11 25.64
N VAL A 206 -1.20 1.41 24.82
CA VAL A 206 -2.36 0.54 24.60
C VAL A 206 -1.92 -0.77 23.93
N CYS A 207 -1.04 -0.69 22.93
CA CYS A 207 -0.50 -1.86 22.25
C CYS A 207 0.26 -2.78 23.22
N ASN A 208 1.17 -2.21 24.02
CA ASN A 208 1.95 -2.95 25.02
C ASN A 208 1.07 -3.56 26.11
N ARG A 209 0.00 -2.89 26.52
CA ARG A 209 -0.97 -3.45 27.48
C ARG A 209 -1.68 -4.68 26.90
N ARG A 210 -2.09 -4.62 25.64
CA ARG A 210 -2.80 -5.72 24.96
C ARG A 210 -1.91 -6.92 24.64
N SER A 211 -0.66 -6.67 24.22
CA SER A 211 0.29 -7.75 23.95
C SER A 211 0.66 -8.52 25.21
N LYS A 212 0.73 -7.84 26.36
CA LYS A 212 0.94 -8.48 27.66
C LYS A 212 -0.27 -9.30 28.13
N SER A 213 -1.49 -8.93 27.75
CA SER A 213 -2.70 -9.68 28.16
C SER A 213 -2.97 -10.95 27.35
N THR A 214 -2.28 -11.17 26.23
CA THR A 214 -2.45 -12.36 25.37
C THR A 214 -1.56 -13.55 25.76
N PHE A 215 -0.85 -13.47 26.90
CA PHE A 215 0.04 -14.53 27.41
C PHE A 215 -0.47 -15.21 28.70
N PHE A 216 -1.77 -15.13 28.98
CA PHE A 216 -2.41 -15.89 30.06
C PHE A 216 -3.64 -16.63 29.56
#